data_AF-A0A354WB90-F1
#
_entry.id   AF-A0A354WB90-F1
#
_cell.length_a   1.000
_cell.length_b   1.000
_cell.length_c   1.000
_cell.angle_alpha   90.00
_cell.angle_beta   90.00
_cell.angle_gamma   90.00
#
_symmetry.space_group_name_H-M   'P 1'
#
loop_
_entity.id
_entity.type
_entity.pdbx_description
1 polymer ?
#
loop_
_entity_poly.entity_id
_entity_poly.type
_entity_poly.pdbx_seq_one_letter_code
_entity_poly.pdbx_strand_id
1 'polypeptide(L)'
;MLKAVKVRLYPTPEQELALAKSFGCARWYWNFALNACIGHYQETGKSLKLATYKGMLPQLKKEYPWLKEDCYSSVLQCVAINLNKAYQNFFEGRAKFPKFKSKHHKQSIQYPQSVTVVNQTLKVPKIG
;
A
#
# COMPACT_ATOMS: atom_id res chain seq x y z
N MET A 1 12.71 5.21 24.05
CA MET A 1 11.23 5.13 24.15
C MET A 1 10.64 5.49 22.79
N LEU A 2 9.83 4.62 22.18
CA LEU A 2 9.11 4.94 20.94
C LEU A 2 7.98 5.92 21.27
N LYS A 3 7.88 7.02 20.53
CA LYS A 3 6.79 8.00 20.66
C LYS A 3 5.84 7.85 19.46
N ALA A 4 4.54 7.82 19.73
CA ALA A 4 3.50 7.83 18.70
C ALA A 4 2.68 9.11 18.84
N VAL A 5 2.43 9.79 17.72
CA VAL A 5 1.65 11.03 17.67
C VAL A 5 0.55 10.88 16.64
N LYS A 6 -0.66 11.31 16.98
CA LYS A 6 -1.82 11.33 16.07
C LYS A 6 -2.23 12.78 15.85
N VAL A 7 -2.19 13.21 14.60
CA VAL A 7 -2.56 14.57 14.19
C VAL A 7 -3.60 14.53 13.08
N ARG A 8 -4.37 15.62 12.95
CA ARG A 8 -5.23 15.88 11.80
C ARG A 8 -4.46 16.77 10.82
N LEU A 9 -4.47 16.40 9.54
CA LEU A 9 -3.92 17.22 8.47
C LEU A 9 -5.04 17.99 7.78
N TYR A 10 -4.70 19.18 7.27
CA TYR A 10 -5.56 20.05 6.48
C TYR A 10 -4.92 20.25 5.11
N PRO A 11 -5.08 19.27 4.19
CA PRO A 11 -4.48 19.33 2.87
C PRO A 11 -5.11 20.43 2.01
N THR A 12 -4.35 21.01 1.07
CA THR A 12 -4.90 21.83 -0.01
C THR A 12 -5.64 20.96 -1.04
N PRO A 13 -6.48 21.52 -1.91
CA PRO A 13 -7.17 20.74 -2.96
C PRO A 13 -6.22 19.89 -3.82
N GLU A 14 -5.03 20.39 -4.13
CA GLU A 14 -4.00 19.67 -4.89
C GLU A 14 -3.44 18.48 -4.09
N GLN A 15 -3.22 18.67 -2.78
CA GLN A 15 -2.76 17.62 -1.88
C GLN A 15 -3.84 16.56 -1.66
N GLU A 16 -5.12 16.95 -1.58
CA GLU A 16 -6.25 16.01 -1.53
C GLU A 16 -6.30 15.13 -2.78
N LEU A 17 -6.11 15.73 -3.95
CA LEU A 17 -6.03 14.98 -5.21
C LEU A 17 -4.84 14.02 -5.21
N ALA A 18 -3.66 14.46 -4.78
CA ALA A 18 -2.47 13.62 -4.68
C ALA A 18 -2.67 12.44 -3.71
N LEU A 19 -3.30 12.69 -2.56
CA LEU A 19 -3.69 11.65 -1.60
C LEU A 19 -4.68 10.67 -2.23
N ALA A 20 -5.71 11.16 -2.91
CA ALA A 20 -6.71 10.32 -3.59
C ALA A 20 -6.07 9.39 -4.62
N LYS A 21 -5.12 9.91 -5.42
CA LYS A 21 -4.34 9.12 -6.37
C LYS A 21 -3.46 8.08 -5.69
N SER A 22 -2.74 8.46 -4.62
CA SER A 22 -1.93 7.54 -3.81
C SER A 22 -2.76 6.42 -3.17
N PHE A 23 -3.95 6.73 -2.64
CA PHE A 23 -4.91 5.73 -2.16
C PHE A 23 -5.37 4.79 -3.28
N GLY A 24 -5.63 5.33 -4.48
CA GLY A 24 -5.95 4.56 -5.66
C GLY A 24 -4.86 3.55 -6.01
N CYS A 25 -3.60 3.98 -6.03
CA CYS A 25 -2.44 3.13 -6.29
C CYS A 25 -2.29 2.02 -5.26
N ALA A 26 -2.37 2.36 -3.98
CA ALA A 26 -2.25 1.38 -2.91
C ALA A 26 -3.38 0.34 -2.95
N ARG A 27 -4.61 0.78 -3.21
CA ARG A 27 -5.79 -0.10 -3.35
C ARG A 27 -5.65 -1.02 -4.55
N TRP A 28 -5.29 -0.49 -5.71
CA TRP A 28 -5.13 -1.26 -6.93
C TRP A 28 -4.04 -2.33 -6.74
N TYR A 29 -2.87 -1.96 -6.22
CA TYR A 29 -1.78 -2.90 -6.06
C TYR A 29 -2.07 -3.97 -4.98
N TRP A 30 -2.80 -3.63 -3.91
CA TRP A 30 -3.32 -4.63 -2.97
C TRP A 30 -4.18 -5.66 -3.69
N ASN A 31 -5.15 -5.20 -4.49
CA ASN A 31 -6.07 -6.10 -5.19
C ASN A 31 -5.33 -6.96 -6.23
N PHE A 32 -4.41 -6.35 -6.98
CA PHE A 32 -3.57 -7.08 -7.94
C PHE A 32 -2.75 -8.18 -7.26
N ALA A 33 -2.03 -7.85 -6.19
CA ALA A 33 -1.18 -8.80 -5.48
C ALA A 33 -2.02 -9.90 -4.78
N LEU A 34 -3.17 -9.55 -4.20
CA LEU A 34 -4.09 -10.53 -3.61
C LEU A 34 -4.60 -11.51 -4.68
N ASN A 35 -4.99 -11.01 -5.86
CA ASN A 35 -5.42 -11.86 -6.97
C ASN A 35 -4.30 -12.83 -7.41
N ALA A 36 -3.07 -12.34 -7.54
CA ALA A 36 -1.91 -13.17 -7.88
C ALA A 36 -1.65 -14.26 -6.83
N CYS A 37 -1.77 -13.93 -5.53
CA CYS A 37 -1.65 -14.92 -4.46
C CYS A 37 -2.76 -15.99 -4.52
N ILE A 38 -4.01 -15.58 -4.79
CA ILE A 38 -5.15 -16.50 -4.91
C ILE A 38 -4.95 -17.44 -6.11
N GLY A 39 -4.63 -16.90 -7.29
CA GLY A 39 -4.42 -17.71 -8.50
C GLY A 39 -3.27 -18.71 -8.33
N HIS A 40 -2.14 -18.25 -7.80
CA HIS A 40 -1.00 -19.15 -7.53
C HIS A 40 -1.35 -20.29 -6.56
N TYR A 41 -2.15 -20.00 -5.53
CA TYR A 41 -2.60 -21.02 -4.58
C TYR A 41 -3.57 -22.01 -5.24
N GLN A 42 -4.48 -21.55 -6.09
CA GLN A 42 -5.40 -22.42 -6.84
C GLN A 42 -4.65 -23.37 -7.78
N GLU A 43 -3.58 -22.92 -8.41
CA GLU A 43 -2.79 -23.71 -9.35
C GLU A 43 -1.82 -24.69 -8.66
N THR A 44 -1.20 -24.26 -7.55
CA THR A 44 -0.06 -25.00 -6.96
C THR A 44 -0.33 -25.56 -5.56
N GLY A 45 -1.41 -25.13 -4.92
CA GLY A 45 -1.68 -25.39 -3.50
C GLY A 45 -0.71 -24.69 -2.54
N LYS A 46 0.16 -23.80 -3.03
CA LYS A 46 1.23 -23.15 -2.24
C LYS A 46 1.02 -21.65 -2.15
N SER A 47 1.52 -21.07 -1.06
CA SER A 47 1.49 -19.61 -0.87
C SER A 47 2.52 -18.90 -1.73
N LEU A 48 2.11 -17.82 -2.38
CA LEU A 48 3.01 -16.96 -3.16
C LEU A 48 3.92 -16.15 -2.23
N LYS A 49 5.24 -16.20 -2.45
CA LYS A 49 6.22 -15.51 -1.60
C LYS A 49 6.17 -13.99 -1.78
N LEU A 50 6.39 -13.25 -0.69
CA LEU A 50 6.51 -11.77 -0.69
C LEU A 50 7.48 -11.24 -1.73
N ALA A 51 8.64 -11.89 -1.88
CA ALA A 51 9.65 -11.49 -2.85
C ALA A 51 9.10 -11.47 -4.29
N THR A 52 8.17 -12.37 -4.62
CA THR A 52 7.62 -12.51 -5.96
C THR A 52 6.75 -11.31 -6.35
N TYR A 53 5.71 -10.99 -5.57
CA TYR A 53 4.85 -9.86 -5.92
C TYR A 53 5.50 -8.49 -5.65
N LYS A 54 6.48 -8.39 -4.74
CA LYS A 54 7.37 -7.21 -4.69
C LYS A 54 8.19 -7.08 -5.97
N GLY A 55 8.72 -8.18 -6.48
CA GLY A 55 9.50 -8.25 -7.72
C GLY A 55 8.69 -7.92 -8.97
N MET A 56 7.35 -8.01 -8.92
CA MET A 56 6.47 -7.58 -10.01
C MET A 56 6.38 -6.05 -10.14
N LEU A 57 6.59 -5.28 -9.06
CA LEU A 57 6.38 -3.82 -9.06
C LEU A 57 7.17 -3.05 -10.13
N PRO A 58 8.46 -3.33 -10.40
CA PRO A 58 9.20 -2.67 -11.47
C PRO A 58 8.54 -2.83 -12.84
N GLN A 59 8.05 -4.03 -13.16
CA GLN A 59 7.36 -4.28 -14.43
C GLN A 59 5.98 -3.62 -14.45
N LEU A 60 5.22 -3.74 -13.35
CA LEU A 60 3.91 -3.07 -13.24
C LEU A 60 4.02 -1.56 -13.39
N LYS A 61 5.11 -0.93 -12.94
CA LYS A 61 5.33 0.51 -13.15
C LYS A 61 5.66 0.89 -14.59
N LYS A 62 6.10 -0.05 -15.42
CA LYS A 62 6.26 0.17 -16.87
C LYS A 62 4.93 0.03 -17.58
N GLU A 63 4.15 -0.98 -17.20
CA GLU A 63 2.82 -1.25 -17.79
C GLU A 63 1.76 -0.23 -17.34
N TYR A 64 1.85 0.23 -16.09
CA TYR A 64 0.96 1.19 -15.46
C TYR A 64 1.77 2.39 -14.93
N PRO A 65 2.16 3.34 -15.81
CA PRO A 65 3.03 4.47 -15.44
C PRO A 65 2.54 5.30 -14.26
N TRP A 66 1.21 5.43 -14.10
CA TRP A 66 0.57 6.12 -12.99
C TRP A 66 0.98 5.56 -11.61
N LEU A 67 1.35 4.28 -11.48
CA LEU A 67 1.89 3.72 -10.23
C LEU A 67 3.22 4.36 -9.80
N LYS A 68 4.01 4.86 -10.76
CA LYS A 68 5.28 5.56 -10.50
C LYS A 68 5.06 7.05 -10.32
N GLU A 69 4.16 7.62 -11.10
CA GLU A 69 3.90 9.06 -11.14
C GLU A 69 3.16 9.52 -9.89
N ASP A 70 2.05 8.85 -9.58
CA ASP A 70 1.07 9.29 -8.60
C ASP A 70 1.31 8.76 -7.18
N CYS A 71 2.18 7.77 -7.00
CA CYS A 71 2.40 7.12 -5.71
C CYS A 71 3.88 6.93 -5.40
N TYR A 72 4.25 7.19 -4.15
CA TYR A 72 5.62 6.99 -3.69
C TYR A 72 5.96 5.50 -3.62
N SER A 73 7.16 5.12 -4.04
CA SER A 73 7.54 3.71 -4.18
C SER A 73 7.47 2.94 -2.87
N SER A 74 7.80 3.57 -1.74
CA SER A 74 7.77 2.92 -0.43
C SER A 74 6.34 2.60 0.03
N VAL A 75 5.34 3.38 -0.39
CA VAL A 75 3.92 3.12 -0.11
C VAL A 75 3.50 1.80 -0.76
N LEU A 76 3.85 1.59 -2.04
CA LEU A 76 3.56 0.34 -2.76
C LEU A 76 4.31 -0.85 -2.13
N GLN A 77 5.55 -0.66 -1.70
CA GLN A 77 6.30 -1.70 -0.98
C GLN A 77 5.65 -2.06 0.36
N CYS A 78 5.13 -1.08 1.11
CA CYS A 78 4.37 -1.31 2.33
C CYS A 78 3.06 -2.07 2.07
N VAL A 79 2.38 -1.83 0.95
CA VAL A 79 1.19 -2.60 0.57
C VAL A 79 1.51 -4.09 0.44
N ALA A 80 2.60 -4.44 -0.23
CA ALA A 80 3.06 -5.83 -0.34
C ALA A 80 3.35 -6.44 1.05
N ILE A 81 4.07 -5.72 1.92
CA ILE A 81 4.38 -6.17 3.28
C ILE A 81 3.11 -6.38 4.10
N ASN A 82 2.15 -5.46 4.00
CA ASN A 82 0.89 -5.53 4.71
C ASN A 82 0.04 -6.71 4.24
N LEU A 83 0.06 -7.05 2.94
CA LEU A 83 -0.60 -8.24 2.42
C LEU A 83 0.05 -9.51 2.98
N ASN A 84 1.39 -9.60 2.99
CA ASN A 84 2.10 -10.73 3.59
C ASN A 84 1.71 -10.94 5.06
N LYS A 85 1.65 -9.84 5.83
CA LYS A 85 1.25 -9.87 7.24
C LYS A 85 -0.21 -10.29 7.40
N ALA A 86 -1.10 -9.90 6.50
CA ALA A 86 -2.50 -10.35 6.50
C ALA A 86 -2.61 -11.87 6.28
N TYR A 87 -1.82 -12.43 5.36
CA TYR A 87 -1.73 -13.89 5.18
C TYR A 87 -1.15 -14.59 6.41
N GLN A 88 -0.06 -14.07 7.00
CA GLN A 88 0.51 -14.64 8.23
C GLN A 88 -0.53 -14.67 9.36
N ASN A 89 -1.22 -13.56 9.61
CA ASN A 89 -2.28 -13.50 10.61
C ASN A 89 -3.43 -14.48 10.32
N PHE A 90 -3.77 -14.70 9.04
CA PHE A 90 -4.77 -15.68 8.64
C PHE A 90 -4.33 -17.12 8.94
N PHE A 91 -3.12 -17.50 8.56
CA PHE A 91 -2.58 -18.84 8.83
C PHE A 91 -2.39 -19.12 10.31
N GLU A 92 -2.09 -18.09 11.11
CA GLU A 92 -1.99 -18.18 12.57
C GLU A 92 -3.36 -18.12 13.28
N GLY A 93 -4.48 -18.04 12.55
CA GLY A 93 -5.83 -17.97 13.13
C GLY A 93 -6.17 -16.65 13.84
N ARG A 94 -5.34 -15.62 13.70
CA ARG A 94 -5.52 -14.30 14.33
C ARG A 94 -6.41 -13.35 13.51
N ALA A 95 -6.64 -13.65 12.24
CA ALA A 95 -7.47 -12.85 11.35
C ALA A 95 -8.19 -13.72 10.31
N LYS A 96 -9.24 -13.16 9.70
CA LYS A 96 -9.90 -13.77 8.54
C LYS A 96 -9.06 -13.59 7.28
N PHE A 97 -9.36 -14.37 6.25
CA PHE A 97 -8.71 -14.28 4.94
C PHE A 97 -8.76 -12.83 4.38
N PRO A 98 -7.65 -12.32 3.79
CA PRO A 98 -7.61 -10.97 3.23
C PRO A 98 -8.65 -10.79 2.11
N LYS A 99 -9.33 -9.65 2.10
CA LYS A 99 -10.35 -9.31 1.11
C LYS A 99 -9.84 -8.26 0.13
N PHE A 100 -10.43 -8.23 -1.06
CA PHE A 100 -10.27 -7.13 -2.00
C PHE A 100 -10.74 -5.81 -1.37
N LYS A 101 -10.00 -4.73 -1.61
CA LYS A 101 -10.30 -3.38 -1.11
C LYS A 101 -11.21 -2.64 -2.09
N SER A 102 -12.22 -1.96 -1.54
CA SER A 102 -13.13 -1.07 -2.26
C SER A 102 -12.73 0.41 -2.10
N LYS A 103 -13.11 1.25 -3.07
CA LYS A 103 -12.93 2.72 -3.01
C LYS A 103 -13.79 3.38 -1.93
N HIS A 104 -14.96 2.82 -1.66
CA HIS A 104 -15.96 3.40 -0.75
C HIS A 104 -15.71 3.08 0.73
N HIS A 105 -14.72 2.23 1.02
CA HIS A 105 -14.28 1.95 2.39
C HIS A 105 -13.15 2.90 2.83
N LYS A 106 -12.72 2.76 4.09
CA LYS A 106 -11.57 3.48 4.64
C LYS A 106 -10.34 3.31 3.75
N GLN A 107 -9.79 4.44 3.30
CA GLN A 107 -8.53 4.49 2.56
C GLN A 107 -7.37 4.79 3.51
N SER A 108 -6.22 4.15 3.29
CA SER A 108 -5.04 4.35 4.11
C SER A 108 -3.78 3.98 3.34
N ILE A 109 -2.72 4.77 3.51
CA ILE A 109 -1.38 4.50 3.00
C ILE A 109 -0.37 4.67 4.14
N GLN A 110 0.79 4.05 3.99
CA GLN A 110 1.86 4.09 4.97
C GLN A 110 3.14 4.58 4.30
N TYR A 111 3.77 5.58 4.91
CA TYR A 111 5.11 6.02 4.56
C TYR A 111 6.06 5.53 5.66
N PRO A 112 6.91 4.53 5.38
CA PRO A 112 7.83 3.99 6.39
C PRO A 112 9.01 4.93 6.66
N GLN A 113 9.31 5.85 5.73
CA GLN A 113 10.44 6.76 5.78
C GLN A 113 10.16 8.00 4.94
N SER A 114 11.08 8.98 5.01
CA SER A 114 11.06 10.22 4.21
C SER A 114 9.88 11.15 4.49
N VAL A 115 9.25 11.03 5.66
CA VAL A 115 8.30 12.02 6.19
C VAL A 115 9.03 12.86 7.23
N THR A 116 9.06 14.18 7.03
CA THR A 116 9.71 15.10 7.96
C THR A 116 8.73 16.12 8.49
N VAL A 117 8.86 16.44 9.78
CA VAL A 117 8.12 17.54 10.41
C VAL A 117 8.89 18.83 10.12
N VAL A 118 8.21 19.83 9.56
CA VAL A 118 8.78 21.16 9.31
C VAL A 118 7.87 22.17 9.99
N ASN A 119 8.31 22.79 11.08
CA ASN A 119 7.47 23.64 11.93
C ASN A 119 6.19 22.89 12.37
N GLN A 120 5.01 23.36 11.94
CA GLN A 120 3.71 22.75 12.24
C GLN A 120 3.15 21.95 11.05
N THR A 121 3.96 21.67 10.02
CA THR A 121 3.55 20.92 8.82
C THR A 121 4.30 19.61 8.67
N LEU A 122 3.74 18.70 7.85
CA LEU A 122 4.40 17.47 7.43
C LEU A 122 4.77 17.58 5.96
N LYS A 123 6.03 17.31 5.63
CA LYS A 123 6.47 17.11 4.26
C LYS A 123 6.34 15.63 3.91
N VAL A 124 5.47 15.31 2.97
CA VAL A 124 5.18 13.92 2.58
C VAL A 124 5.52 13.72 1.09
N PRO A 125 6.36 12.72 0.74
CA PRO A 125 6.72 12.47 -0.65
C PRO A 125 5.50 12.26 -1.55
N LYS A 126 5.51 12.90 -2.74
CA LYS A 126 4.44 12.85 -3.76
C LYS A 126 3.10 13.49 -3.35
N ILE A 127 3.00 14.06 -2.16
CA ILE A 127 1.81 14.79 -1.72
C ILE A 127 2.07 16.30 -1.72
N GLY A 128 3.24 16.72 -1.24
CA GLY A 128 3.58 18.13 -0.99
C GLY A 128 4.04 18.31 0.44
#